data_AF-A0A8T5KXX9-F1
#
_entry.id   AF-A0A8T5KXX9-F1
#
_cell.length_a   1.000
_cell.length_b   1.000
_cell.length_c   1.000
_cell.angle_alpha   90.00
_cell.angle_beta   90.00
_cell.angle_gamma   90.00
#
_symmetry.space_group_name_H-M   'P 1'
#
loop_
_entity.id
_entity.type
_entity.pdbx_description
1 polymer ?
#
loop_
_entity_poly.entity_id
_entity_poly.type
_entity_poly.pdbx_seq_one_letter_code
_entity_poly.pdbx_strand_id
1 'polypeptide(L)' 'MNNKEKYKIKKVVNAFKCLRCGHEWIPRVELSQLEGELKEKPRICPNCKSAYWDLEKKNGTKKEVKNNGK' A
#
# COMPACT_ATOMS: atom_id res chain seq x y z
N MET A 1 -32.91 14.71 -18.40
CA MET A 1 -32.10 14.87 -17.17
C MET A 1 -31.37 13.57 -16.89
N ASN A 2 -30.03 13.55 -17.05
CA ASN A 2 -29.22 12.35 -16.88
C ASN A 2 -29.18 11.94 -15.40
N ASN A 3 -29.89 10.87 -15.07
CA ASN A 3 -30.15 10.34 -13.72
C ASN A 3 -28.91 9.76 -13.00
N LYS A 4 -27.68 10.01 -13.50
CA LYS A 4 -26.44 9.37 -13.04
C LYS A 4 -25.76 10.06 -11.85
N GLU A 5 -26.23 11.23 -11.44
CA GLU A 5 -25.55 12.04 -10.41
C GLU A 5 -26.20 11.99 -9.02
N LYS A 6 -27.41 11.41 -8.90
CA LYS A 6 -28.17 11.41 -7.65
C LYS A 6 -27.51 10.63 -6.49
N TYR A 7 -26.64 9.66 -6.79
CA TYR A 7 -26.11 8.72 -5.79
C TYR A 7 -24.57 8.60 -5.79
N LYS A 8 -23.85 9.70 -6.12
CA LYS A 8 -22.39 9.70 -6.07
C LYS A 8 -21.91 9.97 -4.64
N ILE A 9 -21.45 8.92 -3.96
CA ILE A 9 -20.88 9.02 -2.61
C ILE A 9 -19.36 8.95 -2.72
N LYS A 10 -18.64 9.88 -2.08
CA LYS A 10 -17.18 9.81 -1.90
C LYS A 10 -16.89 9.16 -0.56
N LYS A 11 -16.11 8.08 -0.55
CA LYS A 11 -15.59 7.45 0.66
C LYS A 11 -14.06 7.50 0.65
N VAL A 12 -13.48 7.70 1.83
CA VAL A 12 -12.03 7.58 2.06
C VAL A 12 -11.81 6.21 2.68
N VAL A 13 -10.90 5.42 2.12
CA VAL A 13 -10.62 4.05 2.56
C VAL A 13 -9.12 3.82 2.69
N ASN A 14 -8.73 2.87 3.54
CA ASN A 14 -7.35 2.43 3.63
C ASN A 14 -6.96 1.59 2.41
N ALA A 15 -5.73 1.77 1.94
CA ALA A 15 -5.15 1.08 0.81
C ALA A 15 -3.77 0.50 1.17
N PHE A 16 -3.30 -0.45 0.37
CA PHE A 16 -1.97 -1.04 0.51
C PHE A 16 -1.03 -0.49 -0.53
N LYS A 17 0.24 -0.36 -0.14
CA LYS A 17 1.34 0.00 -1.02
C LYS A 17 2.42 -1.06 -0.98
N CYS A 18 2.84 -1.54 -2.14
CA CYS A 18 3.94 -2.49 -2.24
C CYS A 18 5.27 -1.73 -2.14
N LEU A 19 6.06 -2.01 -1.11
CA LEU A 19 7.39 -1.43 -0.90
C LEU A 19 8.45 -1.98 -1.88
N ARG A 20 8.08 -2.93 -2.74
CA ARG A 20 8.98 -3.55 -3.73
C ARG A 20 8.84 -2.94 -5.12
N CYS A 21 7.61 -2.78 -5.60
CA CYS A 21 7.30 -2.26 -6.94
C CYS A 21 6.53 -0.94 -6.92
N GLY A 22 6.14 -0.43 -5.75
CA GLY A 22 5.42 0.83 -5.61
C GLY A 22 3.93 0.76 -5.91
N HIS A 23 3.39 -0.41 -6.29
CA HIS A 23 1.99 -0.55 -6.65
C HIS A 23 1.06 -0.28 -5.45
N GLU A 24 0.05 0.55 -5.65
CA GLU A 24 -0.97 0.91 -4.66
C GLU A 24 -2.30 0.25 -5.06
N TRP A 25 -2.95 -0.43 -4.11
CA TRP A 25 -4.23 -1.09 -4.37
C TRP A 25 -5.14 -1.08 -3.15
N ILE A 26 -6.45 -1.09 -3.44
CA ILE A 26 -7.50 -1.28 -2.45
C ILE A 26 -7.89 -2.76 -2.51
N PRO A 27 -7.86 -3.51 -1.39
CA PRO A 27 -8.26 -4.91 -1.37
C PRO A 27 -9.76 -5.06 -1.68
N ARG A 28 -10.14 -6.17 -2.31
CA ARG A 28 -11.55 -6.49 -2.63
C ARG A 28 -12.26 -7.10 -1.42
N VAL A 29 -12.42 -6.30 -0.37
CA VAL A 29 -13.15 -6.66 0.85
C VAL A 29 -14.28 -5.66 1.08
N GLU A 30 -15.15 -5.93 2.04
CA GLU A 30 -16.25 -5.01 2.37
C GLU A 30 -15.68 -3.66 2.82
N LEU A 31 -16.29 -2.57 2.36
CA LEU A 31 -15.81 -1.21 2.67
C LEU A 31 -15.73 -0.97 4.19
N SER A 32 -16.64 -1.56 4.96
CA SER A 32 -16.66 -1.50 6.42
C SER A 32 -15.40 -2.12 7.07
N GLN A 33 -14.69 -3.01 6.38
CA GLN A 33 -13.41 -3.59 6.84
C GLN A 33 -12.22 -2.70 6.52
N LEU A 34 -12.40 -1.70 5.64
CA LEU A 34 -11.39 -0.71 5.27
C LEU A 34 -11.55 0.60 6.03
N GLU A 35 -12.72 0.83 6.63
CA GLU A 35 -12.98 1.90 7.58
C GLU A 35 -12.44 1.47 8.96
N GLY A 36 -11.25 1.99 9.33
CA GLY A 36 -10.61 1.69 10.62
C GLY A 36 -9.46 0.69 10.52
N GLU A 37 -9.48 -0.36 11.35
CA GLU A 37 -8.41 -1.36 11.44
C GLU A 37 -8.60 -2.50 10.45
N LEU A 38 -7.59 -2.74 9.62
CA LEU A 38 -7.65 -3.68 8.53
C LEU A 38 -7.35 -5.10 9.04
N LYS A 39 -8.41 -5.91 9.22
CA LYS A 39 -8.32 -7.23 9.87
C LYS A 39 -7.47 -8.25 9.09
N GLU A 40 -7.44 -8.18 7.77
CA GLU A 40 -6.72 -9.15 6.93
C GLU A 40 -5.84 -8.45 5.89
N LYS A 41 -4.51 -8.55 6.08
CA LYS A 41 -3.54 -8.08 5.10
C LYS A 41 -3.37 -9.09 3.95
N PRO A 42 -3.24 -8.63 2.69
CA PRO A 42 -3.01 -9.52 1.57
C PRO A 42 -1.69 -10.27 1.75
N ARG A 43 -1.65 -11.54 1.35
CA ARG A 43 -0.41 -12.32 1.42
C ARG A 43 0.60 -11.97 0.32
N ILE A 44 0.14 -11.40 -0.79
CA ILE A 44 0.94 -11.25 -2.01
C ILE A 44 0.56 -9.93 -2.70
N CYS A 45 1.52 -9.21 -3.27
CA CYS A 45 1.24 -8.07 -4.14
C CYS A 45 0.54 -8.53 -5.43
N PRO A 46 -0.59 -7.93 -5.82
CA PRO A 46 -1.31 -8.32 -7.05
C PRO A 46 -0.54 -7.99 -8.34
N ASN A 47 0.37 -7.00 -8.29
CA ASN A 47 1.13 -6.56 -9.47
C ASN A 47 2.41 -7.39 -9.68
N CYS A 48 3.32 -7.40 -8.69
CA CYS A 48 4.61 -8.09 -8.84
C CYS A 48 4.63 -9.52 -8.27
N LYS A 49 3.51 -9.99 -7.72
CA LYS A 49 3.36 -11.33 -7.10
C LYS A 49 4.34 -11.60 -5.96
N SER A 50 4.89 -10.55 -5.33
CA SER A 50 5.80 -10.70 -4.20
C SER A 50 5.03 -10.92 -2.90
N ALA A 51 5.39 -11.97 -2.15
CA ALA A 51 4.87 -12.21 -0.80
C ALA A 51 5.40 -11.22 0.24
N TYR A 52 6.54 -10.57 -0.05
CA TYR A 52 7.22 -9.60 0.82
C TYR A 52 6.91 -8.16 0.41
N TRP A 53 5.67 -7.91 0.04
CA TRP A 53 5.25 -6.61 -0.48
C TRP A 53 5.24 -5.53 0.60
N ASP A 54 5.06 -5.92 1.88
CA ASP A 54 5.06 -5.05 3.06
C ASP A 54 6.45 -4.86 3.67
N LEU A 55 7.49 -5.45 3.05
CA LEU A 55 8.87 -5.31 3.49
C LEU A 55 9.65 -4.44 2.52
N GLU A 56 10.32 -3.43 3.09
CA GLU A 56 11.31 -2.65 2.35
C GLU A 56 12.43 -3.59 1.86
N LYS A 57 12.95 -3.31 0.67
CA LYS A 57 14.19 -3.96 0.25
C LYS A 57 15.27 -3.51 1.23
N LYS A 58 15.87 -4.46 1.94
CA LYS A 58 17.16 -4.25 2.61
C LYS A 58 18.19 -3.98 1.52
N ASN A 59 18.19 -2.77 0.99
CA ASN A 59 19.34 -2.25 0.29
C ASN A 59 20.42 -2.22 1.37
N GLY A 60 21.42 -3.11 1.25
CA GLY A 60 22.53 -3.16 2.18
C GLY A 60 22.96 -1.73 2.47
N THR A 61 22.86 -1.33 3.73
CA THR A 61 23.23 0.00 4.18
C THR A 61 24.58 0.29 3.57
N LYS A 62 24.65 1.24 2.63
CA LYS A 62 25.91 1.93 2.37
C LYS A 62 26.23 2.55 3.73
N LYS A 63 27.11 1.89 4.50
CA LYS A 63 27.70 2.46 5.69
C LYS A 63 28.20 3.83 5.25
N GLU A 64 27.60 4.90 5.77
CA GLU A 64 28.20 6.22 5.71
C GLU A 64 29.59 6.09 6.32
N VAL A 65 30.61 6.07 5.46
CA VAL A 65 32.00 6.18 5.88
C VAL A 65 32.15 7.61 6.37
N LYS A 66 32.03 7.81 7.68
CA LYS A 66 32.39 9.07 8.33
C LYS A 66 33.90 9.24 8.21
N ASN A 67 34.34 9.94 7.17
CA ASN A 67 35.72 10.39 7.03
C ASN A 67 35.92 11.58 7.99
N ASN A 68 36.33 11.31 9.22
CA ASN A 68 36.85 12.36 10.12
C ASN A 68 38.35 12.50 9.87
N GLY A 69 38.71 13.37 8.94
CA GLY A 69 40.07 13.87 8.80
C GLY A 69 40.20 15.24 9.48
N LYS A 70 40.91 15.29 10.61
CA LYS A 70 41.73 16.45 11.01
C LYS A 70 42.77 16.03 12.03
#